data_AF-A0A6A9T7G9-F1
#
_entry.id   AF-A0A6A9T7G9-F1
#
_cell.length_a   1.000
_cell.length_b   1.000
_cell.length_c   1.000
_cell.angle_alpha   90.00
_cell.angle_beta   90.00
_cell.angle_gamma   90.00
#
_symmetry.space_group_name_H-M   'P 1'
#
loop_
_entity.id
_entity.type
_entity.pdbx_description
1 polymer ?
#
loop_
_entity_poly.entity_id
_entity_poly.type
_entity_poly.pdbx_seq_one_letter_code
_entity_poly.pdbx_strand_id
1 'polypeptide(L)'
;MSDEEAPAAGGGAGDEEASADDGSASDEAGPPAEAGWVREEVTYRGISRRLAAHYLVNLGGELVGTDDPAEATRVDGDGWRATLATETVKVGGSLTLTEVRTSFAGDPETLGDLLPRYKQKAMRAGG
;
A
#
# COMPACT_ATOMS: atom_id res chain seq x y z
N MET A 1 47.14 -49.42 -25.04
CA MET A 1 46.44 -49.58 -23.76
C MET A 1 46.00 -48.19 -23.31
N SER A 2 44.76 -47.83 -23.62
CA SER A 2 44.08 -46.64 -23.10
C SER A 2 42.63 -47.05 -22.90
N ASP A 3 42.35 -47.47 -21.68
CA ASP A 3 41.05 -47.76 -21.08
C ASP A 3 40.28 -46.42 -20.95
N GLU A 4 39.14 -46.29 -21.62
CA GLU A 4 37.77 -46.27 -21.04
C GLU A 4 37.51 -45.16 -20.01
N GLU A 5 36.68 -44.18 -20.39
CA GLU A 5 35.73 -43.58 -19.45
C GLU A 5 34.46 -43.18 -20.20
N ALA A 6 33.34 -43.78 -19.77
CA ALA A 6 32.00 -43.61 -20.31
C ALA A 6 31.30 -42.34 -19.80
N PRO A 7 30.32 -41.78 -20.53
CA PRO A 7 29.49 -40.70 -20.00
C PRO A 7 28.34 -41.27 -19.14
N ALA A 8 28.30 -40.86 -17.87
CA ALA A 8 27.19 -41.13 -16.96
C ALA A 8 26.03 -40.14 -17.18
N ALA A 9 24.82 -40.70 -17.23
CA ALA A 9 23.55 -39.98 -17.27
C ALA A 9 23.01 -39.68 -15.86
N GLY A 10 22.22 -38.61 -15.76
CA GLY A 10 21.35 -38.25 -14.64
C GLY A 10 21.09 -36.74 -14.68
N GLY A 11 19.88 -36.21 -14.77
CA GLY A 11 18.57 -36.70 -14.38
C GLY A 11 18.03 -35.79 -13.26
N GLY A 12 17.01 -34.99 -13.57
CA GLY A 12 16.27 -34.14 -12.61
C GLY A 12 16.77 -32.69 -12.57
N ALA A 13 15.93 -31.66 -12.52
CA ALA A 13 14.49 -31.55 -12.47
C ALA A 13 14.12 -30.25 -13.20
N GLY A 14 13.01 -30.27 -13.93
CA GLY A 14 12.34 -29.03 -14.31
C GLY A 14 11.80 -28.39 -13.05
N ASP A 15 12.22 -27.17 -12.78
CA ASP A 15 11.49 -26.25 -11.91
C ASP A 15 10.72 -25.33 -12.85
N GLU A 16 9.56 -25.84 -13.29
CA GLU A 16 8.41 -24.99 -13.48
C GLU A 16 8.05 -24.44 -12.12
N GLU A 17 8.35 -23.17 -11.85
CA GLU A 17 7.39 -22.30 -11.17
C GLU A 17 7.46 -20.93 -11.82
N ALA A 18 6.56 -20.76 -12.79
CA ALA A 18 6.03 -19.47 -13.16
C ALA A 18 5.50 -18.80 -11.89
N SER A 19 6.27 -17.85 -11.34
CA SER A 19 5.65 -16.76 -10.59
C SER A 19 4.97 -15.84 -11.59
N ALA A 20 3.81 -16.30 -12.07
CA ALA A 20 2.73 -15.40 -12.34
C ALA A 20 2.29 -14.83 -10.97
N ASP A 21 2.87 -13.68 -10.60
CA ASP A 21 2.07 -12.68 -9.88
C ASP A 21 1.60 -11.68 -10.94
N ASP A 22 0.64 -12.17 -11.72
CA ASP A 22 -0.30 -11.35 -12.47
C ASP A 22 -1.25 -10.73 -11.44
N GLY A 23 -1.16 -9.42 -11.29
CA GLY A 23 -2.20 -8.64 -10.64
C GLY A 23 -1.79 -7.88 -9.40
N SER A 24 -1.04 -6.79 -9.57
CA SER A 24 -1.60 -5.54 -9.05
C SER A 24 -1.16 -4.30 -9.82
N ALA A 25 -1.56 -4.21 -11.09
CA ALA A 25 -1.75 -2.91 -11.72
C ALA A 25 -3.07 -2.23 -11.27
N SER A 26 -3.80 -2.82 -10.31
CA SER A 26 -5.00 -2.22 -9.72
C SER A 26 -4.70 -1.36 -8.47
N ASP A 27 -3.50 -1.45 -7.89
CA ASP A 27 -3.04 -0.62 -6.76
C ASP A 27 -2.59 0.81 -7.15
N GLU A 28 -2.48 1.10 -8.45
CA GLU A 28 -2.16 2.45 -8.95
C GLU A 28 -3.42 3.26 -9.27
N ALA A 29 -4.56 2.60 -9.49
CA ALA A 29 -5.84 3.27 -9.63
C ALA A 29 -6.32 3.67 -8.24
N GLY A 30 -5.91 4.86 -7.78
CA GLY A 30 -6.43 5.48 -6.56
C GLY A 30 -7.97 5.45 -6.49
N PRO A 31 -8.56 5.78 -5.33
CA PRO A 31 -9.97 5.53 -5.06
C PRO A 31 -10.89 6.06 -6.18
N PRO A 32 -12.04 5.40 -6.42
CA PRO A 32 -12.98 5.83 -7.44
C PRO A 32 -13.40 7.29 -7.17
N ALA A 33 -13.16 8.14 -8.17
CA ALA A 33 -13.44 9.57 -8.10
C ALA A 33 -14.70 9.91 -8.89
N GLU A 34 -15.46 10.88 -8.40
CA GLU A 34 -16.63 11.42 -9.09
C GLU A 34 -16.26 12.62 -9.96
N ALA A 35 -17.18 13.05 -10.83
CA ALA A 35 -16.94 14.23 -11.65
C ALA A 35 -16.76 15.48 -10.76
N GLY A 36 -15.64 16.18 -10.94
CA GLY A 36 -15.28 17.34 -10.12
C GLY A 36 -14.43 17.01 -8.89
N TRP A 37 -14.21 15.73 -8.57
CA TRP A 37 -13.31 15.35 -7.50
C TRP A 37 -11.84 15.47 -7.91
N VAL A 38 -11.01 15.87 -6.95
CA VAL A 38 -9.55 15.92 -7.09
C VAL A 38 -8.92 14.72 -6.40
N ARG A 39 -7.70 14.37 -6.82
CA ARG A 39 -6.92 13.29 -6.21
C ARG A 39 -5.67 13.85 -5.55
N GLU A 40 -5.37 13.33 -4.38
CA GLU A 40 -4.23 13.75 -3.57
C GLU A 40 -3.60 12.52 -2.94
N GLU A 41 -2.28 12.49 -2.83
CA GLU A 41 -1.58 11.34 -2.27
C GLU A 41 -0.68 11.77 -1.12
N VAL A 42 -0.64 10.94 -0.08
CA VAL A 42 0.19 11.16 1.09
C VAL A 42 0.84 9.85 1.51
N THR A 43 2.14 9.92 1.74
CA THR A 43 2.95 8.77 2.14
C THR A 43 3.58 9.03 3.49
N TYR A 44 3.49 8.04 4.38
CA TYR A 44 4.12 8.07 5.70
C TYR A 44 5.02 6.87 5.91
N ARG A 45 6.18 7.13 6.51
CA ARG A 45 7.16 6.10 6.88
C ARG A 45 7.12 5.87 8.38
N GLY A 46 7.28 4.63 8.80
CA GLY A 46 7.34 4.25 10.21
C GLY A 46 5.99 4.22 10.93
N ILE A 47 4.87 4.27 10.19
CA ILE A 47 3.53 3.99 10.72
C ILE A 47 2.97 2.71 10.11
N SER A 48 1.99 2.09 10.77
CA SER A 48 1.30 0.91 10.26
C SER A 48 0.02 1.27 9.51
N ARG A 49 -0.43 0.41 8.59
CA ARG A 49 -1.74 0.49 7.91
C ARG A 49 -2.87 0.70 8.90
N ARG A 50 -2.86 -0.09 9.98
CA ARG A 50 -3.83 -0.02 11.08
C ARG A 50 -3.97 1.40 11.64
N LEU A 51 -2.86 2.09 11.87
CA LEU A 51 -2.88 3.45 12.41
C LEU A 51 -3.42 4.46 11.40
N ALA A 52 -3.01 4.35 10.14
CA ALA A 52 -3.52 5.19 9.06
C ALA A 52 -5.03 5.02 8.87
N ALA A 53 -5.51 3.78 8.80
CA ALA A 53 -6.94 3.46 8.72
C ALA A 53 -7.72 4.00 9.93
N HIS A 54 -7.18 3.83 11.15
CA HIS A 54 -7.82 4.37 12.35
C HIS A 54 -7.94 5.90 12.32
N TYR A 55 -6.96 6.61 11.77
CA TYR A 55 -7.06 8.07 11.63
C TYR A 55 -8.10 8.49 10.61
N LEU A 56 -8.21 7.77 9.50
CA LEU A 56 -9.24 8.02 8.50
C LEU A 56 -10.65 7.79 9.07
N VAL A 57 -10.84 6.73 9.86
CA VAL A 57 -12.10 6.49 10.56
C VAL A 57 -12.42 7.61 11.56
N ASN A 58 -11.44 8.06 12.34
CA ASN A 58 -11.63 9.19 13.26
C ASN A 58 -11.95 10.51 12.55
N LEU A 59 -11.61 10.65 11.26
CA LEU A 59 -11.95 11.81 10.44
C LEU A 59 -13.36 11.71 9.81
N GLY A 60 -14.12 10.67 10.16
CA GLY A 60 -15.47 10.43 9.64
C GLY A 60 -15.51 9.46 8.47
N GLY A 61 -14.45 8.68 8.25
CA GLY A 61 -14.45 7.58 7.29
C GLY A 61 -14.99 6.28 7.87
N GLU A 62 -15.38 5.36 7.00
CA GLU A 62 -15.83 4.01 7.33
C GLU A 62 -15.00 3.00 6.54
N LEU A 63 -14.64 1.87 7.17
CA LEU A 63 -13.86 0.83 6.49
C LEU A 63 -14.74 0.12 5.46
N VAL A 64 -14.19 -0.11 4.26
CA VAL A 64 -14.92 -0.80 3.18
C VAL A 64 -14.24 -2.13 2.88
N GLY A 65 -15.02 -3.21 2.93
CA GLY A 65 -14.56 -4.56 2.60
C GLY A 65 -13.90 -5.32 3.75
N THR A 66 -13.69 -4.69 4.91
CA THR A 66 -13.17 -5.32 6.13
C THR A 66 -13.57 -4.52 7.38
N ASP A 67 -13.70 -5.20 8.51
CA ASP A 67 -13.89 -4.59 9.83
C ASP A 67 -12.57 -4.44 10.60
N ASP A 68 -11.46 -5.03 10.12
CA ASP A 68 -10.15 -4.91 10.76
C ASP A 68 -9.34 -3.76 10.13
N PRO A 69 -9.00 -2.71 10.90
CA PRO A 69 -8.16 -1.62 10.40
C PRO A 69 -6.78 -2.10 9.95
N ALA A 70 -6.28 -3.22 10.48
CA ALA A 70 -5.01 -3.79 10.03
C ALA A 70 -5.07 -4.34 8.61
N GLU A 71 -6.24 -4.71 8.10
CA GLU A 71 -6.48 -5.23 6.75
C GLU A 71 -7.14 -4.20 5.81
N ALA A 72 -7.42 -3.00 6.32
CA ALA A 72 -8.13 -1.97 5.56
C ALA A 72 -7.36 -1.50 4.34
N THR A 73 -7.93 -1.75 3.16
CA THR A 73 -7.41 -1.26 1.86
C THR A 73 -8.19 -0.06 1.34
N ARG A 74 -9.40 0.18 1.86
CA ARG A 74 -10.27 1.29 1.46
C ARG A 74 -11.07 1.86 2.64
N VAL A 75 -11.21 3.18 2.63
CA VAL A 75 -12.04 3.94 3.59
C VAL A 75 -12.85 4.96 2.80
N ASP A 76 -14.17 4.96 3.00
CA ASP A 76 -15.07 5.93 2.38
C ASP A 76 -15.60 6.89 3.45
N GLY A 77 -15.62 8.18 3.15
CA GLY A 77 -16.18 9.22 4.02
C GLY A 77 -17.12 10.14 3.25
N ASP A 78 -17.66 11.14 3.94
CA ASP A 78 -18.59 12.10 3.33
C ASP A 78 -17.86 13.05 2.37
N GLY A 79 -18.09 12.89 1.06
CA GLY A 79 -17.45 13.69 0.02
C GLY A 79 -16.00 13.30 -0.29
N TRP A 80 -15.49 12.18 0.25
CA TRP A 80 -14.14 11.70 -0.03
C TRP A 80 -14.00 10.18 0.11
N ARG A 81 -12.95 9.63 -0.48
CA ARG A 81 -12.55 8.23 -0.41
C ARG A 81 -11.04 8.14 -0.32
N ALA A 82 -10.54 7.11 0.35
CA ALA A 82 -9.13 6.82 0.45
C ALA A 82 -8.84 5.34 0.21
N THR A 83 -7.74 5.05 -0.48
CA THR A 83 -7.13 3.72 -0.50
C THR A 83 -5.83 3.72 0.29
N LEU A 84 -5.50 2.57 0.89
CA LEU A 84 -4.31 2.37 1.70
C LEU A 84 -3.49 1.24 1.09
N ALA A 85 -2.26 1.55 0.72
CA ALA A 85 -1.25 0.59 0.29
C ALA A 85 -0.08 0.59 1.29
N THR A 86 0.53 -0.57 1.49
CA THR A 86 1.71 -0.71 2.34
C THR A 86 2.85 -1.36 1.62
N GLU A 87 4.03 -0.76 1.77
CA GLU A 87 5.25 -1.22 1.15
C GLU A 87 6.37 -1.26 2.19
N THR A 88 7.33 -2.17 2.01
CA THR A 88 8.53 -2.23 2.86
C THR A 88 9.70 -1.63 2.10
N VAL A 89 10.22 -0.50 2.58
CA VAL A 89 11.28 0.25 1.91
C VAL A 89 12.59 0.18 2.70
N LYS A 90 13.72 0.09 2.00
CA LYS A 90 15.06 0.17 2.62
C LYS A 90 15.43 1.63 2.81
N VAL A 91 15.83 2.00 4.03
CA VAL A 91 16.20 3.39 4.38
C VAL A 91 17.67 3.58 4.72
N GLY A 92 18.47 2.50 4.64
CA GLY A 92 19.93 2.55 4.76
C GLY A 92 20.50 1.28 5.42
N GLY A 93 21.64 0.78 4.91
CA GLY A 93 22.24 -0.46 5.40
C GLY A 93 21.28 -1.65 5.30
N SER A 94 21.07 -2.35 6.41
CA SER A 94 20.07 -3.44 6.55
C SER A 94 18.72 -2.98 7.12
N LEU A 95 18.51 -1.68 7.34
CA LEU A 95 17.29 -1.15 7.96
C LEU A 95 16.16 -1.01 6.94
N THR A 96 15.01 -1.59 7.27
CA THR A 96 13.76 -1.49 6.52
C THR A 96 12.70 -0.77 7.35
N LEU A 97 11.91 0.09 6.70
CA LEU A 97 10.74 0.71 7.30
C LEU A 97 9.50 0.33 6.51
N THR A 98 8.39 0.18 7.23
CA THR A 98 7.08 0.16 6.60
C THR A 98 6.73 1.57 6.13
N GLU A 99 6.33 1.66 4.88
CA GLU A 99 5.78 2.83 4.24
C GLU A 99 4.28 2.56 3.99
N VAL A 100 3.45 3.53 4.34
CA VAL A 100 2.01 3.49 4.08
C VAL A 100 1.72 4.63 3.12
N ARG A 101 1.24 4.27 1.94
CA ARG A 101 0.78 5.19 0.90
C ARG A 101 -0.74 5.28 0.99
N THR A 102 -1.25 6.49 1.14
CA THR A 102 -2.69 6.76 1.21
C THR A 102 -3.06 7.68 0.05
N SER A 103 -3.88 7.17 -0.86
CA SER A 103 -4.36 7.93 -2.02
C SER A 103 -5.79 8.35 -1.76
N PHE A 104 -6.09 9.64 -1.91
CA PHE A 104 -7.39 10.24 -1.68
C PHE A 104 -8.05 10.63 -3.01
N ALA A 105 -9.37 10.56 -3.05
CA ALA A 105 -10.20 11.19 -4.06
C ALA A 105 -11.41 11.81 -3.38
N GLY A 106 -11.76 13.04 -3.70
CA GLY A 106 -12.85 13.72 -3.04
C GLY A 106 -13.09 15.11 -3.58
N ASP A 107 -14.13 15.75 -3.08
CA ASP A 107 -14.40 17.15 -3.35
C ASP A 107 -13.19 18.01 -2.91
N PRO A 108 -12.75 19.00 -3.72
CA PRO A 108 -11.59 19.83 -3.39
C PRO A 108 -11.74 20.62 -2.09
N GLU A 109 -12.94 21.05 -1.71
CA GLU A 109 -13.19 21.74 -0.44
C GLU A 109 -13.10 20.74 0.72
N THR A 110 -13.71 19.56 0.58
CA THR A 110 -13.64 18.48 1.58
C THR A 110 -12.20 18.01 1.80
N LEU A 111 -11.44 17.74 0.73
CA LEU A 111 -10.03 17.35 0.83
C LEU A 111 -9.16 18.49 1.36
N GLY A 112 -9.49 19.74 1.02
CA GLY A 112 -8.84 20.94 1.54
C GLY A 112 -8.88 21.03 3.07
N ASP A 113 -9.97 20.59 3.70
CA ASP A 113 -10.10 20.54 5.17
C ASP A 113 -9.55 19.24 5.77
N LEU A 114 -9.67 18.12 5.07
CA LEU A 114 -9.28 16.80 5.55
C LEU A 114 -7.76 16.61 5.56
N LEU A 115 -7.08 16.94 4.45
CA LEU A 115 -5.65 16.69 4.28
C LEU A 115 -4.78 17.41 5.31
N PRO A 116 -5.04 18.68 5.67
CA PRO A 116 -4.32 19.34 6.75
C PRO A 116 -4.48 18.60 8.08
N ARG A 117 -5.67 18.12 8.43
CA ARG A 117 -5.91 17.39 9.70
C ARG A 117 -5.19 16.04 9.71
N TYR A 118 -5.23 15.33 8.57
CA TYR A 118 -4.52 14.08 8.37
C TYR A 118 -2.98 14.29 8.48
N LYS A 119 -2.45 15.32 7.82
CA LYS A 119 -1.01 15.69 7.84
C LYS A 119 -0.53 16.25 9.18
N GLN A 120 -1.33 17.07 9.86
CA GLN A 120 -0.93 17.75 11.10
C GLN A 120 -0.72 16.76 12.27
N LYS A 121 -1.44 15.63 12.27
CA LYS A 121 -1.22 14.57 13.27
C LYS A 121 0.09 13.82 13.07
N ALA A 122 0.60 13.76 11.83
CA ALA A 122 1.91 13.17 11.54
C ALA A 122 3.08 14.08 11.93
N MET A 123 2.89 15.40 11.99
CA MET A 123 3.94 16.38 12.30
C MET A 123 4.07 16.70 13.79
N ARG A 124 3.01 16.61 14.59
CA ARG A 124 3.05 16.98 16.03
C ARG A 124 3.68 15.91 16.96
N ALA A 125 4.22 14.83 16.41
CA ALA A 125 5.07 13.88 17.16
C ALA A 125 6.57 14.20 17.00
N GLY A 126 6.95 15.19 16.19
CA GLY A 126 8.29 15.77 16.16
C GLY A 126 8.23 17.21 16.68
N GLY A 127 8.56 17.39 17.96
CA GLY A 127 8.93 18.71 18.48
C GLY A 127 10.26 19.18 17.92
#